data_AF-A0A2M6ZRF9-F1
#
_entry.id   AF-A0A2M6ZRF9-F1
#
_cell.length_a   1.000
_cell.length_b   1.000
_cell.length_c   1.000
_cell.angle_alpha   90.00
_cell.angle_beta   90.00
_cell.angle_gamma   90.00
#
_symmetry.space_group_name_H-M   'P 1'
#
loop_
_entity.id
_entity.type
_entity.pdbx_description
1 polymer ?
#
loop_
_entity_poly.entity_id
_entity_poly.type
_entity_poly.pdbx_seq_one_letter_code
_entity_poly.pdbx_strand_id
1 'polypeptide(L)'
;KTLAKIHVAIEDLPLPETLKMETPSLLNANEELRRQMNSLVFHPEENTIHWLTLGRKSNMIGLHSAPLHVGSLLQNSLYSQNDSLILTGATLSTEGKFAYLKE
;
A
#
# COMPACT_ATOMS: atom_id res chain seq x y z
N LYS A 1 -12.89 -12.35 -9.92
CA LYS A 1 -13.63 -13.63 -10.14
C LYS A 1 -12.98 -14.55 -11.18
N THR A 2 -12.64 -14.10 -12.39
CA THR A 2 -12.01 -14.98 -13.41
C THR A 2 -10.56 -15.35 -13.08
N LEU A 3 -9.75 -14.41 -12.58
CA LEU A 3 -8.34 -14.66 -12.25
C LEU A 3 -8.15 -15.61 -11.04
N ALA A 4 -9.03 -15.51 -10.03
CA ALA A 4 -9.03 -16.46 -8.91
C ALA A 4 -9.32 -17.91 -9.36
N LYS A 5 -10.18 -18.10 -10.36
CA LYS A 5 -10.44 -19.43 -10.95
C LYS A 5 -9.22 -19.96 -11.71
N ILE A 6 -8.43 -19.07 -12.32
CA ILE A 6 -7.18 -19.43 -13.01
C ILE A 6 -6.12 -19.88 -11.98
N HIS A 7 -6.03 -19.22 -10.83
CA HIS A 7 -5.10 -19.63 -9.77
C HIS A 7 -5.38 -21.06 -9.26
N VAL A 8 -6.64 -21.38 -8.95
CA VAL A 8 -7.05 -22.74 -8.53
C VAL A 8 -6.76 -23.77 -9.62
N ALA A 9 -7.05 -23.46 -10.88
CA ALA A 9 -6.77 -24.36 -11.99
C ALA A 9 -5.26 -24.59 -12.24
N ILE A 10 -4.39 -23.65 -11.82
CA ILE A 10 -2.93 -23.75 -11.95
C ILE A 10 -2.32 -24.61 -10.83
N GLU A 11 -2.92 -24.63 -9.63
CA GLU A 11 -2.45 -25.50 -8.53
C GLU A 11 -2.46 -26.99 -8.91
N ASP A 12 -3.50 -27.41 -9.63
CA ASP A 12 -3.71 -28.79 -10.06
C ASP A 12 -2.84 -29.22 -11.26
N LEU A 13 -2.13 -28.28 -11.90
CA LEU A 13 -1.26 -28.60 -13.02
C LEU A 13 0.10 -29.13 -12.53
N PRO A 14 0.74 -30.06 -13.27
CA PRO A 14 2.07 -30.58 -12.97
C PRO A 14 3.15 -29.56 -13.38
N LEU A 15 3.08 -28.35 -12.81
CA LEU A 15 4.04 -27.27 -13.04
C LEU A 15 5.15 -27.29 -11.98
N PRO A 16 6.36 -26.79 -12.31
CA PRO A 16 7.40 -26.55 -11.31
C PRO A 16 6.90 -25.69 -10.15
N GLU A 17 7.34 -25.99 -8.91
CA GLU A 17 6.91 -25.27 -7.70
C GLU A 17 7.17 -23.76 -7.76
N THR A 18 8.25 -23.34 -8.42
CA THR A 18 8.57 -21.92 -8.61
C THR A 18 7.47 -21.16 -9.34
N LEU A 19 6.93 -21.73 -10.42
CA LEU A 19 5.82 -21.14 -11.18
C LEU A 19 4.51 -21.14 -10.38
N LYS A 20 4.30 -22.14 -9.54
CA LYS A 20 3.15 -22.18 -8.61
C LYS A 20 3.24 -21.05 -7.58
N MET A 21 4.44 -20.72 -7.08
CA MET A 21 4.65 -19.62 -6.14
C MET A 21 4.59 -18.22 -6.80
N GLU A 22 4.97 -18.10 -8.07
CA GLU A 22 4.86 -16.83 -8.81
C GLU A 22 3.40 -16.43 -9.09
N THR A 23 2.52 -17.41 -9.28
CA THR A 23 1.11 -17.17 -9.63
C THR A 23 0.34 -16.35 -8.58
N PRO A 24 0.37 -16.68 -7.27
CA PRO A 24 -0.22 -15.83 -6.23
C PRO A 24 0.36 -14.42 -6.20
N SER A 25 1.67 -14.27 -6.38
CA SER A 25 2.34 -12.96 -6.38
C SER A 25 1.82 -12.07 -7.51
N LEU A 26 1.71 -12.62 -8.73
CA LEU A 26 1.15 -11.91 -9.88
C LEU A 26 -0.35 -11.58 -9.70
N LEU A 27 -1.12 -12.48 -9.09
CA LEU A 27 -2.53 -12.23 -8.79
C LEU A 27 -2.69 -11.08 -7.80
N ASN A 28 -1.91 -11.08 -6.72
CA ASN A 28 -1.91 -10.02 -5.71
C ASN A 28 -1.48 -8.67 -6.33
N ALA A 29 -0.44 -8.68 -7.17
CA ALA A 29 -0.02 -7.48 -7.89
C ALA A 29 -1.13 -6.96 -8.84
N ASN A 30 -1.87 -7.84 -9.50
CA ASN A 30 -2.99 -7.44 -10.37
C ASN A 30 -4.16 -6.84 -9.58
N GLU A 31 -4.54 -7.47 -8.47
CA GLU A 31 -5.58 -6.97 -7.56
C GLU A 31 -5.18 -5.58 -7.02
N GLU A 32 -3.92 -5.41 -6.63
CA GLU A 32 -3.39 -4.13 -6.16
C GLU A 32 -3.47 -3.04 -7.24
N LEU A 33 -3.01 -3.35 -8.46
CA LEU A 33 -3.07 -2.42 -9.58
C LEU A 33 -4.52 -2.02 -9.91
N ARG A 34 -5.46 -2.97 -9.87
CA ARG A 34 -6.88 -2.68 -10.08
C ARG A 34 -7.43 -1.78 -8.99
N ARG A 35 -7.06 -2.03 -7.73
CA ARG A 35 -7.50 -1.22 -6.59
C ARG A 35 -6.98 0.21 -6.70
N GLN A 36 -5.68 0.39 -6.96
CA GLN A 36 -5.08 1.71 -7.13
C GLN A 36 -5.66 2.47 -8.32
N MET A 37 -5.87 1.80 -9.46
CA MET A 37 -6.49 2.41 -10.63
C MET A 37 -7.94 2.84 -10.37
N ASN A 38 -8.70 2.03 -9.63
CA ASN A 38 -10.07 2.35 -9.26
C ASN A 38 -10.12 3.59 -8.35
N SER A 39 -9.27 3.61 -7.33
CA SER A 39 -9.14 4.73 -6.41
C SER A 39 -8.72 6.02 -7.13
N LEU A 40 -7.78 5.95 -8.09
CA LEU A 40 -7.35 7.12 -8.83
C LEU A 40 -8.43 7.69 -9.77
N VAL A 41 -9.14 6.83 -10.51
CA VAL A 41 -9.99 7.27 -11.64
C VAL A 41 -11.47 7.38 -11.28
N PHE A 42 -11.99 6.44 -10.49
CA PHE A 42 -13.43 6.26 -10.32
C PHE A 42 -13.91 6.59 -8.91
N HIS A 43 -13.09 6.33 -7.89
CA HIS A 43 -13.44 6.52 -6.47
C HIS A 43 -12.28 7.13 -5.69
N PRO A 44 -11.95 8.42 -5.92
CA PRO A 44 -10.90 9.08 -5.16
C PRO A 44 -11.26 9.08 -3.66
N GLU A 45 -10.36 8.53 -2.86
CA GLU A 45 -10.50 8.53 -1.40
C GLU A 45 -9.97 9.86 -0.85
N GLU A 46 -10.74 10.53 0.01
CA GLU A 46 -10.37 11.87 0.52
C GLU A 46 -9.05 11.90 1.29
N ASN A 47 -8.70 10.81 1.98
CA ASN A 47 -7.46 10.70 2.74
C ASN A 47 -6.29 10.13 1.92
N THR A 48 -6.41 10.03 0.59
CA THR A 48 -5.36 9.47 -0.27
C THR A 48 -4.99 10.45 -1.36
N ILE A 49 -3.70 10.80 -1.43
CA ILE A 49 -3.14 11.59 -2.52
C ILE A 49 -2.60 10.66 -3.61
N HIS A 50 -2.98 10.93 -4.86
CA HIS A 50 -2.57 10.15 -6.03
C HIS A 50 -1.75 11.00 -6.99
N TRP A 51 -0.69 10.41 -7.57
CA TRP A 51 0.08 11.08 -8.62
C TRP A 51 0.67 10.10 -9.62
N LEU A 52 0.98 10.62 -10.82
CA LEU A 52 1.62 9.88 -11.91
C LEU A 52 3.02 10.43 -12.17
N THR A 53 3.96 9.54 -12.46
CA THR A 53 5.32 9.91 -12.88
C THR A 53 5.59 9.37 -14.27
N LEU A 54 6.15 10.20 -15.16
CA LEU A 54 6.54 9.80 -16.52
C LEU A 54 8.05 9.69 -16.63
N GLY A 55 8.55 8.48 -16.84
CA GLY A 55 9.97 8.21 -17.06
C GLY A 55 10.40 8.65 -18.45
N ARG A 56 11.06 9.82 -18.58
CA ARG A 56 11.46 10.41 -19.88
C ARG A 56 12.29 9.49 -20.78
N LYS A 57 13.06 8.56 -20.22
CA LYS A 57 13.92 7.63 -20.98
C LYS A 57 13.31 6.23 -21.17
N SER A 58 12.52 5.77 -20.21
CA SER A 58 11.98 4.41 -20.20
C SER A 58 10.58 4.31 -20.80
N ASN A 59 9.92 5.45 -21.06
CA ASN A 59 8.50 5.54 -21.43
C ASN A 59 7.58 4.79 -20.45
N MET A 60 8.03 4.60 -19.19
CA MET A 60 7.25 3.96 -18.15
C MET A 60 6.42 5.00 -17.39
N ILE A 61 5.18 4.65 -17.11
CA ILE A 61 4.29 5.41 -16.24
C ILE A 61 4.33 4.74 -14.86
N GLY A 62 4.70 5.51 -13.85
CA GLY A 62 4.58 5.13 -12.45
C GLY A 62 3.28 5.67 -11.87
N LEU A 63 2.53 4.80 -11.22
CA LEU A 63 1.34 5.14 -10.44
C LEU A 63 1.70 5.11 -8.96
N HIS A 64 1.38 6.17 -8.24
CA HIS A 64 1.70 6.30 -6.83
C HIS A 64 0.48 6.78 -6.04
N SER A 65 0.43 6.34 -4.78
CA SER A 65 -0.59 6.74 -3.82
C SER A 65 0.04 6.84 -2.44
N ALA A 66 -0.36 7.81 -1.64
CA ALA A 66 0.04 7.92 -0.24
C ALA A 66 -1.11 8.48 0.61
N PRO A 67 -1.23 8.08 1.89
CA PRO A 67 -2.21 8.66 2.79
C PRO A 67 -1.86 10.13 3.10
N LEU A 68 -2.86 11.00 3.15
CA LEU A 68 -2.71 12.39 3.56
C LEU A 68 -2.48 12.50 5.07
N HIS A 69 -3.21 11.71 5.85
CA HIS A 69 -3.07 11.60 7.30
C HIS A 69 -2.75 10.16 7.70
N VAL A 70 -1.69 9.98 8.49
CA VAL A 70 -1.19 8.67 8.95
C VAL A 70 -1.51 8.37 10.42
N GLY A 71 -2.12 9.30 11.17
CA GLY A 71 -2.38 9.13 12.60
C GLY A 71 -3.24 7.90 12.90
N SER A 72 -4.34 7.70 12.16
CA SER A 72 -5.16 6.49 12.30
C SER A 72 -4.42 5.19 11.96
N LEU A 73 -3.53 5.23 10.96
CA LEU A 73 -2.71 4.07 10.59
C LEU A 73 -1.75 3.71 11.72
N LEU A 74 -1.06 4.71 12.29
CA LEU A 74 -0.16 4.55 13.43
C LEU A 74 -0.91 4.09 14.68
N GLN A 75 -2.10 4.65 14.93
CA GLN A 75 -2.93 4.26 16.05
C GLN A 75 -3.25 2.77 16.00
N ASN A 76 -3.74 2.28 14.86
CA ASN A 76 -4.18 0.89 14.69
C ASN A 76 -3.03 -0.11 14.56
N SER A 77 -1.91 0.31 13.96
CA SER A 77 -0.82 -0.60 13.58
C SER A 77 0.36 -0.56 14.54
N LEU A 78 0.47 0.46 15.41
CA LEU A 78 1.62 0.65 16.27
C LEU A 78 1.23 1.02 17.70
N TYR A 79 0.48 2.11 17.89
CA TYR A 79 0.21 2.63 19.24
C TYR A 79 -0.70 1.72 20.05
N SER A 80 -1.73 1.15 19.44
CA SER A 80 -2.64 0.22 20.12
C SER A 80 -2.04 -1.18 20.37
N GLN A 81 -0.86 -1.48 19.84
CA GLN A 81 -0.24 -2.80 20.04
C GLN A 81 0.42 -2.95 21.42
N ASN A 82 0.63 -1.86 22.15
CA ASN A 82 1.28 -1.87 23.45
C ASN A 82 0.56 -0.93 24.42
N ASP A 83 0.51 -1.28 25.70
CA ASP A 83 -0.10 -0.45 26.75
C ASP A 83 0.65 0.87 26.98
N SER A 84 1.92 0.95 26.57
CA SER A 84 2.74 2.15 26.67
C SER A 84 3.81 2.20 25.59
N LEU A 85 4.08 3.39 25.07
CA LEU A 85 5.07 3.65 24.03
C LEU A 85 5.95 4.85 24.43
N ILE A 86 7.26 4.74 24.26
CA ILE A 86 8.21 5.84 24.48
C ILE A 86 8.72 6.33 23.12
N LEU A 87 8.41 7.58 22.77
CA LEU A 87 8.92 8.27 21.59
C LEU A 87 10.14 9.10 21.99
N THR A 88 11.29 8.88 21.32
CA THR A 88 12.53 9.62 21.59
C THR A 88 13.13 10.15 20.28
N GLY A 89 13.61 11.39 20.31
CA GLY A 89 14.23 12.02 19.15
C GLY A 89 14.67 13.46 19.44
N ALA A 90 15.77 13.88 18.80
CA ALA A 90 16.34 15.21 19.01
C ALA A 90 15.51 16.35 18.37
N THR A 91 14.62 16.03 17.43
CA THR A 91 13.85 16.99 16.62
C THR A 91 12.35 16.71 16.70
N LEU A 92 11.90 16.11 17.80
CA LEU A 92 10.52 15.64 17.95
C LEU A 92 9.50 16.79 18.11
N SER A 93 9.94 17.95 18.59
CA SER A 93 9.08 19.13 18.76
C SER A 93 9.17 20.09 17.58
N THR A 94 8.05 20.71 17.23
CA THR A 94 8.01 21.87 16.33
C THR A 94 7.65 23.10 17.16
N GLU A 95 8.46 24.16 17.08
CA GLU A 95 8.29 25.39 17.89
C GLU A 95 8.14 25.12 19.39
N GLY A 96 8.92 24.16 19.92
CA GLY A 96 8.88 23.75 21.33
C GLY A 96 7.60 23.01 21.74
N LYS A 97 6.75 22.61 20.78
CA LYS A 97 5.48 21.92 21.02
C LYS A 97 5.45 20.56 20.32
N PHE A 98 4.62 19.65 20.84
CA PHE A 98 4.35 18.32 20.27
C PHE A 98 2.95 18.24 19.65
N ALA A 99 2.44 19.34 19.09
CA ALA A 99 1.07 19.40 18.57
C ALA A 99 0.81 18.33 17.50
N TYR A 100 1.75 18.15 16.56
CA TYR A 100 1.66 17.17 15.46
C TYR A 100 1.70 15.70 15.91
N LEU A 101 2.06 15.40 17.16
CA LEU A 101 2.03 14.03 17.70
C LEU A 101 0.74 13.74 18.50
N LYS A 102 -0.04 14.78 18.83
CA LYS A 102 -1.27 14.66 19.62
C LYS A 102 -2.53 14.73 18.76
N GLU A 103 -2.36 14.97 17.46
CA GLU A 103 -3.40 14.98 16.44
C GLU A 103 -3.66 13.55 15.92
#